data_AF-A0A6G2IEX4-F1
#
_entry.id   AF-A0A6G2IEX4-F1
#
_cell.length_a   1.000
_cell.length_b   1.000
_cell.length_c   1.000
_cell.angle_alpha   90.00
_cell.angle_beta   90.00
_cell.angle_gamma   90.00
#
_symmetry.space_group_name_H-M   'P 1'
#
loop_
_entity.id
_entity.type
_entity.pdbx_description
1 polymer ?
#
loop_
_entity_poly.entity_id
_entity_poly.type
_entity_poly.pdbx_seq_one_letter_code
_entity_poly.pdbx_strand_id
1 'polypeptide(L)'
;MTHRHRDLEDALRALGEHGDRIAAFDPGPEDLDEIGAGLTRAHKALTAARGLVGRTGCPVHPSAPVDPAAGGGCLLCETARRRGQLPQQEPATAAATVAEICEQVAAHGQEEAVRRYGPRAVTRALLHCQPDPDQTKESA
;
A
#
# COMPACT_ATOMS: atom_id res chain seq x y z
N MET A 1 -9.98 -17.83 -5.80
CA MET A 1 -8.81 -17.55 -4.92
C MET A 1 -8.05 -18.82 -4.54
N THR A 2 -8.73 -19.95 -4.30
CA THR A 2 -8.16 -21.27 -3.95
C THR A 2 -7.18 -21.87 -4.97
N HIS A 3 -7.32 -21.59 -6.26
CA HIS A 3 -6.45 -22.17 -7.29
C HIS A 3 -4.97 -21.80 -7.15
N ARG A 4 -4.63 -20.55 -6.80
CA ARG A 4 -3.21 -20.14 -6.73
C ARG A 4 -2.46 -20.68 -5.51
N HIS A 5 -3.14 -20.90 -4.38
CA HIS A 5 -2.52 -21.58 -3.23
C HIS A 5 -2.32 -23.06 -3.54
N ARG A 6 -3.27 -23.69 -4.22
CA ARG A 6 -3.15 -25.06 -4.70
C ARG A 6 -1.99 -25.24 -5.69
N ASP A 7 -1.83 -24.32 -6.64
CA ASP A 7 -0.69 -24.34 -7.57
C ASP A 7 0.66 -24.28 -6.84
N LEU A 8 0.75 -23.52 -5.74
CA LEU A 8 1.95 -23.46 -4.90
C LEU A 8 2.15 -24.76 -4.10
N GLU A 9 1.10 -25.30 -3.49
CA GLU A 9 1.15 -26.57 -2.77
C GLU A 9 1.61 -27.72 -3.67
N ASP A 10 1.06 -27.82 -4.88
CA ASP A 10 1.41 -28.86 -5.84
C ASP A 10 2.86 -28.69 -6.33
N ALA A 11 3.32 -27.46 -6.58
CA ALA A 11 4.71 -27.19 -6.96
C ALA A 11 5.71 -27.52 -5.84
N LEU A 12 5.38 -27.22 -4.59
CA LEU A 12 6.22 -27.55 -3.43
C LEU A 12 6.26 -29.06 -3.18
N ARG A 13 5.14 -29.76 -3.35
CA ARG A 13 5.09 -31.22 -3.22
C ARG A 13 5.98 -31.92 -4.24
N ALA A 14 5.89 -31.53 -5.51
CA ALA A 14 6.76 -32.05 -6.56
C ALA A 14 8.25 -31.80 -6.27
N LEU A 15 8.59 -30.61 -5.74
CA LEU A 15 9.96 -30.31 -5.35
C LEU A 15 10.47 -31.20 -4.20
N GLY A 16 9.60 -31.53 -3.24
CA GLY A 16 9.91 -32.48 -2.17
C GLY A 16 10.25 -33.87 -2.71
N GLU A 17 9.49 -34.37 -3.68
CA GLU A 17 9.75 -35.66 -4.33
C GLU A 17 11.12 -35.68 -5.05
N HIS A 18 11.52 -34.55 -5.65
CA HIS A 18 12.87 -34.41 -6.20
C HIS A 18 13.96 -34.39 -5.10
N GLY A 19 13.69 -33.72 -3.97
CA GLY A 19 14.60 -33.69 -2.83
C GLY A 19 14.86 -35.09 -2.24
N ASP A 20 13.80 -35.90 -2.13
CA ASP A 20 13.90 -37.30 -1.66
C ASP A 20 14.74 -38.15 -2.62
N ARG A 21 14.64 -37.91 -3.95
CA ARG A 21 15.48 -38.58 -4.95
C ARG A 21 16.96 -38.25 -4.79
N ILE A 22 17.31 -36.97 -4.57
CA ILE A 22 18.70 -36.54 -4.31
C ILE A 22 19.24 -37.17 -3.02
N ALA A 23 18.40 -37.32 -1.99
CA ALA A 23 18.81 -37.94 -0.74
C ALA A 23 19.07 -39.45 -0.89
N ALA A 24 18.37 -40.12 -1.81
CA ALA A 24 18.49 -41.56 -2.04
C ALA A 24 19.58 -41.94 -3.06
N PHE A 25 19.88 -41.09 -4.04
CA PHE A 25 20.79 -41.37 -5.16
C PHE A 25 21.60 -40.14 -5.57
N ASP A 26 22.76 -40.36 -6.22
CA ASP A 26 23.51 -39.28 -6.85
C ASP A 26 22.77 -38.80 -8.12
N PRO A 27 22.29 -37.56 -8.19
CA PRO A 27 21.41 -37.12 -9.28
C PRO A 27 22.18 -36.95 -10.60
N GLY A 28 21.56 -37.41 -11.70
CA GLY A 28 22.09 -37.19 -13.04
C GLY A 28 21.83 -35.76 -13.55
N PRO A 29 22.44 -35.36 -14.69
CA PRO A 29 22.21 -34.05 -15.29
C PRO A 29 20.73 -33.76 -15.59
N GLU A 30 19.98 -34.76 -16.04
CA GLU A 30 18.54 -34.65 -16.33
C GLU A 30 17.72 -34.40 -15.05
N ASP A 31 18.07 -35.07 -13.94
CA ASP A 31 17.43 -34.82 -12.64
C ASP A 31 17.64 -33.37 -12.20
N LEU A 32 18.85 -32.84 -12.38
CA LEU A 32 19.18 -31.45 -12.05
C LEU A 32 18.38 -30.45 -12.90
N ASP A 33 18.18 -30.74 -14.18
CA ASP A 33 17.33 -29.93 -15.05
C ASP A 33 15.85 -29.96 -14.61
N GLU A 34 15.34 -31.14 -14.23
CA GLU A 34 13.99 -31.29 -13.66
C GLU A 34 13.82 -30.48 -12.37
N ILE A 35 14.80 -30.57 -11.47
CA ILE A 35 14.85 -29.81 -10.21
C ILE A 35 14.84 -28.31 -10.49
N GLY A 36 15.68 -27.84 -11.43
CA GLY A 36 15.74 -26.44 -11.84
C GLY A 36 14.40 -25.92 -12.38
N ALA A 37 13.73 -26.73 -13.21
CA ALA A 37 12.39 -26.44 -13.70
C ALA A 37 11.35 -26.41 -12.56
N GLY A 38 11.45 -27.34 -11.60
CA GLY A 38 10.62 -27.39 -10.40
C GLY A 38 10.74 -26.14 -9.53
N LEU A 39 11.98 -25.71 -9.24
CA LEU A 39 12.29 -24.50 -8.49
C LEU A 39 11.70 -23.25 -9.18
N THR A 40 11.84 -23.16 -10.49
CA THR A 40 11.29 -22.06 -11.29
C THR A 40 9.76 -22.01 -11.20
N ARG A 41 9.08 -23.17 -11.30
CA ARG A 41 7.62 -23.26 -11.15
C ARG A 41 7.17 -22.85 -9.74
N ALA A 42 7.83 -23.37 -8.70
CA ALA A 42 7.51 -23.04 -7.31
C ALA A 42 7.69 -21.55 -7.03
N HIS A 43 8.78 -20.93 -7.52
CA HIS A 43 9.02 -19.50 -7.36
C HIS A 43 7.95 -18.65 -8.06
N LYS A 44 7.53 -19.04 -9.27
CA LYS A 44 6.46 -18.37 -10.01
C LYS A 44 5.12 -18.47 -9.27
N ALA A 45 4.76 -19.66 -8.78
CA ALA A 45 3.54 -19.88 -8.01
C ALA A 45 3.55 -19.08 -6.70
N LEU A 46 4.68 -19.05 -5.99
CA LEU A 46 4.86 -18.25 -4.78
C LEU A 46 4.66 -16.76 -5.06
N THR A 47 5.24 -16.25 -6.14
CA THR A 47 5.11 -14.83 -6.51
C THR A 47 3.67 -14.48 -6.89
N ALA A 48 2.96 -15.38 -7.57
CA ALA A 48 1.56 -15.23 -7.90
C ALA A 48 0.64 -15.27 -6.66
N ALA A 49 0.95 -16.14 -5.68
CA ALA A 49 0.27 -16.22 -4.39
C ALA A 49 0.56 -14.98 -3.51
N ARG A 50 1.81 -14.50 -3.46
CA ARG A 50 2.19 -13.24 -2.78
C ARG A 50 1.44 -12.04 -3.36
N GLY A 51 1.12 -12.05 -4.66
CA GLY A 51 0.30 -11.01 -5.26
C GLY A 51 -1.15 -10.96 -4.80
N LEU A 52 -1.64 -12.01 -4.14
CA LEU A 52 -2.95 -12.04 -3.48
C LEU A 52 -2.91 -11.53 -2.04
N VAL A 53 -1.73 -11.54 -1.41
CA VAL A 53 -1.53 -10.95 -0.08
C VAL A 53 -1.50 -9.45 -0.28
N GLY A 54 -2.57 -8.76 0.13
CA GLY A 54 -2.83 -7.35 -0.17
C GLY A 54 -1.56 -6.50 -0.16
N ARG A 55 -1.28 -5.87 -1.30
CA ARG A 55 -0.18 -4.91 -1.45
C ARG A 55 -0.74 -3.52 -1.17
N THR A 56 -0.01 -2.74 -0.40
CA THR A 56 -0.48 -1.42 0.05
C THR A 56 -0.31 -0.32 -0.98
N GLY A 57 0.50 -0.55 -2.03
CA GLY A 57 0.86 0.50 -2.99
C GLY A 57 1.60 1.67 -2.34
N CYS A 58 2.19 1.47 -1.15
CA CYS A 58 2.88 2.52 -0.43
C CYS A 58 4.06 3.05 -1.27
N PRO A 59 4.25 4.39 -1.36
CA PRO A 59 5.32 4.98 -2.16
C PRO A 59 6.73 4.60 -1.67
N VAL A 60 6.86 4.28 -0.38
CA VAL A 60 8.12 3.81 0.21
C VAL A 60 8.25 2.29 0.13
N HIS A 61 7.13 1.57 0.30
CA HIS A 61 7.12 0.10 0.31
C HIS A 61 5.99 -0.46 -0.57
N PRO A 62 6.13 -0.45 -1.90
CA PRO A 62 5.03 -0.77 -2.82
C PRO A 62 4.52 -2.21 -2.67
N SER A 63 5.41 -3.12 -2.27
CA SER A 63 5.14 -4.54 -2.06
C SER A 63 4.95 -4.91 -0.58
N ALA A 64 4.82 -3.93 0.31
CA ALA A 64 4.57 -4.22 1.72
C ALA A 64 3.19 -4.83 1.94
N PRO A 65 3.06 -5.73 2.94
CA PRO A 65 1.76 -6.26 3.34
C PRO A 65 0.86 -5.15 3.87
N VAL A 66 -0.43 -5.30 3.63
CA VAL A 66 -1.47 -4.52 4.32
C VAL A 66 -1.49 -4.85 5.81
N ASP A 67 -1.53 -3.82 6.65
CA ASP A 67 -1.80 -3.92 8.08
C ASP A 67 -3.31 -4.07 8.32
N PRO A 68 -3.77 -5.23 8.81
CA PRO A 68 -5.20 -5.45 9.06
C PRO A 68 -5.73 -4.60 10.22
N ALA A 69 -4.87 -4.18 11.15
CA ALA A 69 -5.26 -3.39 12.31
C ALA A 69 -5.26 -1.88 12.03
N ALA A 70 -4.64 -1.44 10.93
CA ALA A 70 -4.60 -0.04 10.51
C ALA A 70 -5.50 0.25 9.30
N GLY A 71 -6.55 -0.55 9.08
CA GLY A 71 -7.56 -0.28 8.05
C GLY A 71 -7.02 -0.21 6.62
N GLY A 72 -5.97 -0.96 6.28
CA GLY A 72 -5.42 -0.97 4.91
C GLY A 72 -4.03 -0.36 4.74
N GLY A 73 -3.45 0.23 5.79
CA GLY A 73 -2.13 0.88 5.75
C GLY A 73 -0.95 -0.07 5.52
N CYS A 74 0.21 0.48 5.15
CA CYS A 74 1.44 -0.29 4.96
C CYS A 74 1.97 -0.83 6.30
N LEU A 75 2.02 -2.16 6.47
CA LEU A 75 2.44 -2.80 7.71
C LEU A 75 3.79 -2.30 8.23
N LEU A 76 4.76 -2.05 7.35
CA LEU A 76 6.06 -1.52 7.77
C LEU A 76 5.96 -0.08 8.28
N CYS A 77 5.24 0.79 7.57
CA CYS A 77 5.04 2.18 7.98
C CYS A 77 4.23 2.28 9.28
N GLU A 78 3.18 1.46 9.41
CA GLU A 78 2.37 1.39 10.62
C GLU A 78 3.17 0.85 11.80
N THR A 79 4.00 -0.18 11.59
CA THR A 79 4.90 -0.69 12.63
C THR A 79 5.91 0.38 13.08
N ALA A 80 6.51 1.12 12.14
CA ALA A 80 7.42 2.21 12.45
C ALA A 80 6.72 3.35 13.23
N ARG A 81 5.48 3.67 12.88
CA ARG A 81 4.64 4.63 13.62
C ARG A 81 4.30 4.15 15.03
N ARG A 82 3.98 2.87 15.21
CA ARG A 82 3.76 2.27 16.55
C ARG A 82 5.03 2.30 17.41
N ARG A 83 6.21 2.23 16.78
CA ARG A 83 7.52 2.39 17.44
C ARG A 83 7.93 3.86 17.66
N GLY A 84 7.09 4.83 17.26
CA GLY A 84 7.39 6.26 17.38
C GLY A 84 8.46 6.78 16.41
N GLN A 85 8.83 5.98 15.40
CA GLN A 85 9.84 6.36 14.40
C GLN A 85 9.25 7.23 13.28
N LEU A 86 7.92 7.16 13.10
CA LEU A 86 7.15 8.03 12.23
C LEU A 86 6.08 8.77 13.06
N PRO A 87 5.68 9.98 12.66
CA PRO A 87 4.57 10.69 13.28
C PRO A 87 3.28 9.84 13.24
N GLN A 88 2.51 9.90 14.33
CA GLN A 88 1.16 9.36 14.34
C GLN A 88 0.32 10.12 13.30
N GLN A 89 -0.41 9.42 12.44
CA GLN A 89 -1.48 10.08 11.71
C GLN A 89 -2.55 10.41 12.76
N GLU A 90 -2.80 11.69 12.95
CA GLU A 90 -3.93 12.11 13.77
C GLU A 90 -5.18 11.45 13.19
N PRO A 91 -6.01 10.81 14.02
CA PRO A 91 -7.28 10.28 13.55
C PRO A 91 -8.02 11.45 12.88
N ALA A 92 -8.50 11.24 11.66
CA ALA A 92 -9.31 12.21 10.96
C ALA A 92 -10.61 12.41 11.77
N THR A 93 -10.57 13.27 12.78
CA THR A 93 -11.75 13.77 13.48
C THR A 93 -12.59 14.47 12.43
N ALA A 94 -13.66 13.82 11.96
CA ALA A 94 -14.59 14.31 10.92
C ALA A 94 -13.96 15.43 10.08
N ALA A 95 -12.88 15.07 9.37
CA ALA A 95 -11.96 16.07 8.83
C ALA A 95 -12.77 16.97 7.91
N ALA A 96 -12.87 18.25 8.29
CA ALA A 96 -13.56 19.23 7.48
C ALA A 96 -13.11 19.04 6.03
N THR A 97 -14.09 18.84 5.15
CA THR A 97 -13.81 18.59 3.75
C THR A 97 -13.06 19.79 3.17
N VAL A 98 -12.30 19.56 2.09
CA VAL A 98 -11.60 20.65 1.39
C VAL A 98 -12.56 21.79 1.04
N ALA A 99 -13.81 21.46 0.67
CA ALA A 99 -14.86 22.43 0.37
C ALA A 99 -15.23 23.29 1.60
N GLU A 100 -15.47 22.66 2.76
CA GLU A 100 -15.80 23.37 4.01
C GLU A 100 -14.66 24.30 4.46
N ILE A 101 -13.40 23.87 4.31
CA ILE A 101 -12.25 24.72 4.65
C ILE A 101 -12.17 25.92 3.70
N CYS A 102 -12.43 25.74 2.41
CA CYS A 102 -12.40 26.84 1.45
C CYS A 102 -13.56 27.82 1.62
N GLU A 103 -14.76 27.33 1.91
CA GLU A 103 -15.90 28.18 2.27
C GLU A 103 -15.59 29.00 3.53
N GLN A 104 -14.98 28.39 4.55
CA GLN A 104 -14.55 29.11 5.75
C GLN A 104 -13.52 30.21 5.43
N VAL A 105 -12.54 29.95 4.56
CA VAL A 105 -11.56 30.96 4.16
C VAL A 105 -12.24 32.10 3.42
N ALA A 106 -13.19 31.80 2.51
CA ALA A 106 -13.91 32.83 1.76
C ALA A 106 -14.80 33.69 2.68
N ALA A 107 -15.45 33.09 3.67
CA ALA A 107 -16.38 33.77 4.56
C ALA A 107 -15.69 34.56 5.70
N HIS A 108 -14.57 34.06 6.23
CA HIS A 108 -13.97 34.56 7.48
C HIS A 108 -12.48 34.90 7.37
N GLY A 109 -11.87 34.67 6.22
CA GLY A 109 -10.45 34.92 5.99
C GLY A 109 -9.54 33.78 6.44
N GLN A 110 -8.32 33.80 5.90
CA GLN A 110 -7.34 32.72 6.05
C GLN A 110 -6.83 32.56 7.49
N GLU A 111 -6.63 33.66 8.23
CA GLU A 111 -6.13 33.60 9.62
C GLU A 111 -7.08 32.83 10.54
N GLU A 112 -8.39 33.07 10.40
CA GLU A 112 -9.40 32.40 11.22
C GLU A 112 -9.52 30.92 10.85
N ALA A 113 -9.45 30.59 9.55
CA ALA A 113 -9.40 29.21 9.09
C ALA A 113 -8.16 28.47 9.62
N VAL A 114 -7.00 29.13 9.70
CA VAL A 114 -5.76 28.54 10.27
C VAL A 114 -5.92 28.27 11.76
N ARG A 115 -6.56 29.17 12.51
CA ARG A 115 -6.87 28.94 13.94
C ARG A 115 -7.78 27.74 14.15
N ARG A 116 -8.76 27.55 13.25
CA ARG A 116 -9.79 26.51 13.37
C ARG A 116 -9.35 25.13 12.88
N TYR A 117 -8.66 25.06 11.75
CA TYR A 117 -8.34 23.80 11.07
C TYR A 117 -6.84 23.49 11.04
N GLY A 118 -6.00 24.43 11.49
CA GLY A 118 -4.55 24.29 11.47
C GLY A 118 -3.93 24.67 10.13
N PRO A 119 -2.66 25.10 10.13
CA PRO A 119 -2.00 25.68 8.95
C PRO A 119 -1.88 24.69 7.79
N ARG A 120 -1.58 23.41 8.06
CA ARG A 120 -1.39 22.40 7.02
C ARG A 120 -2.68 22.08 6.26
N ALA A 121 -3.81 22.01 6.96
CA ALA A 121 -5.11 21.73 6.34
C ALA A 121 -5.54 22.89 5.42
N VAL A 122 -5.36 24.13 5.89
CA VAL A 122 -5.67 25.34 5.12
C VAL A 122 -4.76 25.47 3.89
N THR A 123 -3.44 25.31 4.03
CA THR A 123 -2.53 25.36 2.87
C THR A 123 -2.90 24.31 1.82
N ARG A 124 -3.23 23.08 2.26
CA ARG A 124 -3.67 22.02 1.35
C ARG A 124 -4.99 22.39 0.65
N ALA A 125 -5.96 22.93 1.38
CA ALA A 125 -7.26 23.30 0.82
C ALA A 125 -7.14 24.43 -0.21
N LEU A 126 -6.34 25.45 0.07
CA LEU A 126 -6.09 26.57 -0.85
C LEU A 126 -5.50 26.15 -2.20
N LEU A 127 -4.69 25.09 -2.23
CA LEU A 127 -4.17 24.54 -3.49
C LEU A 127 -5.26 23.95 -4.39
N HIS A 128 -6.41 23.57 -3.81
CA HIS A 128 -7.54 22.98 -4.52
C HIS A 128 -8.63 23.99 -4.90
N CYS A 129 -8.60 25.19 -4.31
CA CYS A 129 -9.67 26.19 -4.40
C CYS A 129 -9.29 27.38 -5.27
N GLN A 130 -8.61 27.13 -6.40
CA GLN A 130 -8.30 28.19 -7.36
C GLN A 130 -9.58 29.00 -7.68
N PRO A 131 -9.58 30.32 -7.47
CA PRO A 131 -10.74 31.15 -7.77
C PRO A 131 -10.97 31.22 -9.28
N ASP A 132 -12.23 31.18 -9.68
CA ASP A 132 -12.66 31.48 -11.04
C ASP A 132 -12.33 32.95 -11.35
N PRO A 133 -11.47 33.26 -12.34
CA PRO A 133 -11.02 34.63 -12.61
C PRO A 133 -12.13 35.56 -13.13
N ASP A 134 -13.32 35.06 -13.45
CA ASP A 134 -14.39 35.82 -14.12
C ASP A 134 -15.32 36.63 -13.20
N GLN A 135 -15.23 36.52 -11.87
CA GLN A 135 -16.13 37.24 -10.95
C GLN A 135 -15.70 38.68 -10.57
N THR A 136 -14.68 39.26 -11.21
CA THR A 136 -14.23 40.64 -10.92
C THR A 136 -14.71 41.71 -11.89
N LYS A 137 -15.63 41.40 -12.82
CA LYS A 137 -16.09 42.37 -13.85
C LYS A 137 -17.49 42.96 -13.68
N GLU A 138 -18.19 42.72 -12.58
CA GLU A 138 -19.52 43.31 -12.36
C GLU A 138 -19.59 44.09 -11.04
N SER A 139 -18.83 45.20 -10.96
CA SER A 139 -19.06 46.34 -10.05
C SER A 139 -18.03 47.45 -10.34
N ALA A 140 -18.23 48.21 -11.41
CA ALA A 140 -17.80 49.62 -11.55
C ALA A 140 -18.39 50.21 -12.84
#